data_AF-A0A4P9W023-F1
#
_entry.id   AF-A0A4P9W023-F1
#
_cell.length_a   1.000
_cell.length_b   1.000
_cell.length_c   1.000
_cell.angle_alpha   90.00
_cell.angle_beta   90.00
_cell.angle_gamma   90.00
#
_symmetry.space_group_name_H-M   'P 1'
#
loop_
_entity.id
_entity.type
_entity.pdbx_description
1 polymer ?
#
loop_
_entity_poly.entity_id
_entity_poly.type
_entity_poly.pdbx_seq_one_letter_code
_entity_poly.pdbx_strand_id
1 'polypeptide(L)'
;LEFRRPFTTVVKQTLTVSNPRSDTPIAFKVKTTAPKQYCVRPNSGRIAPGGSCEVQVLLQAMREDPPADFKCKDKFLVQSIKVPRDVMDLEGDELGRRLADLWAQAEAVKKSA
;
A
#
# COMPACT_ATOMS: atom_id res chain seq x y z
N LEU A 1 3.95 2.07 -12.31
CA LEU A 1 2.52 2.37 -12.50
C LEU A 1 2.42 3.38 -13.63
N GLU A 2 1.66 3.08 -14.67
CA GLU A 2 1.49 3.95 -15.83
C GLU A 2 0.01 4.31 -15.95
N PHE A 3 -0.31 5.60 -15.81
CA PHE A 3 -1.65 6.11 -16.02
C PHE A 3 -1.72 6.75 -17.41
N ARG A 4 -2.74 6.39 -18.18
CA ARG A 4 -2.95 6.93 -19.53
C ARG A 4 -4.05 7.97 -19.51
N ARG A 5 -3.90 9.00 -20.35
CA ARG A 5 -4.91 10.03 -20.59
C ARG A 5 -6.21 9.42 -21.12
N PRO A 6 -7.36 10.09 -20.94
CA PRO A 6 -7.53 11.43 -20.32
C PRO A 6 -7.50 11.39 -18.78
N PHE A 7 -6.81 12.34 -18.14
CA PHE A 7 -6.76 12.47 -16.68
C PHE A 7 -7.92 13.29 -16.11
N THR A 8 -8.85 13.74 -16.95
CA THR A 8 -10.13 14.34 -16.55
C THR A 8 -11.15 13.32 -16.03
N THR A 9 -10.80 12.03 -16.04
CA THR A 9 -11.59 10.93 -15.50
C THR A 9 -10.77 10.13 -14.49
N VAL A 10 -11.44 9.29 -13.70
CA VAL A 10 -10.73 8.39 -12.78
C VAL A 10 -10.05 7.29 -13.58
N VAL A 11 -8.72 7.20 -13.47
CA VAL A 11 -7.92 6.17 -14.15
C VAL A 11 -7.44 5.15 -13.12
N LYS A 12 -7.69 3.87 -13.37
CA LYS A 12 -7.32 2.77 -12.49
C LYS A 12 -6.08 2.04 -13.00
N GLN A 13 -5.19 1.70 -12.08
CA GLN A 13 -4.09 0.76 -12.27
C GLN A 13 -4.06 -0.25 -11.11
N THR A 14 -3.59 -1.46 -11.38
CA THR A 14 -3.47 -2.52 -10.37
C THR A 14 -1.99 -2.81 -10.11
N LEU A 15 -1.64 -2.88 -8.83
CA LEU A 15 -0.34 -3.34 -8.32
C LEU A 15 -0.56 -4.66 -7.59
N THR A 16 0.26 -5.67 -7.87
CA THR A 16 0.23 -6.93 -7.11
C THR A 16 1.32 -6.92 -6.05
N VAL A 17 0.93 -7.05 -4.78
CA VAL A 17 1.87 -7.23 -3.66
C VAL A 17 1.89 -8.71 -3.31
N SER A 18 3.03 -9.37 -3.49
CA SER A 18 3.20 -10.81 -3.19
C SER A 18 4.10 -11.03 -1.98
N ASN A 19 3.73 -11.99 -1.13
CA ASN A 19 4.60 -12.53 -0.09
C ASN A 19 5.26 -13.83 -0.58
N PRO A 20 6.54 -13.80 -1.00
CA PRO A 20 7.22 -14.99 -1.50
C PRO A 20 7.63 -15.96 -0.38
N ARG A 21 7.47 -15.60 0.89
CA ARG A 21 7.88 -16.45 2.03
C ARG A 21 6.87 -17.58 2.24
N SER A 22 7.35 -18.78 2.54
CA SER A 22 6.51 -19.97 2.73
C SER A 22 6.00 -20.16 4.17
N ASP A 23 6.60 -19.49 5.15
CA ASP A 23 6.36 -19.73 6.57
C ASP A 23 5.91 -18.48 7.36
N THR A 24 6.11 -17.29 6.82
CA THR A 24 5.96 -16.05 7.57
C THR A 24 4.92 -15.15 6.92
N PRO A 25 3.79 -14.86 7.59
CA PRO A 25 2.85 -13.87 7.10
C PRO A 25 3.44 -12.46 7.21
N ILE A 26 2.95 -11.56 6.37
CA ILE A 26 3.36 -10.15 6.37
C ILE A 26 2.14 -9.24 6.49
N ALA A 27 2.34 -8.08 7.10
CA ALA A 27 1.44 -6.94 6.93
C ALA A 27 2.11 -5.92 6.01
N PHE A 28 1.35 -5.30 5.12
CA PHE A 28 1.84 -4.26 4.22
C PHE A 28 1.07 -2.95 4.41
N LYS A 29 1.74 -1.85 4.07
CA LYS A 29 1.16 -0.50 3.97
C LYS A 29 1.68 0.16 2.69
N VAL A 30 0.79 0.81 1.96
CA VAL A 30 1.09 1.60 0.76
C VAL A 30 0.93 3.07 1.11
N LYS A 31 2.01 3.83 0.94
CA LYS A 31 2.04 5.28 1.13
C LYS A 31 2.25 5.95 -0.22
N THR A 32 1.75 7.17 -0.38
CA THR A 32 1.96 7.99 -1.57
C THR A 32 2.38 9.40 -1.17
N THR A 33 3.19 10.05 -2.01
CA THR A 33 3.52 11.47 -1.85
C THR A 33 2.37 12.40 -2.25
N ALA A 34 1.32 11.88 -2.90
CA ALA A 34 0.19 12.66 -3.39
C ALA A 34 -1.18 12.08 -2.96
N PRO A 35 -1.49 12.03 -1.65
CA PRO A 35 -2.70 11.37 -1.12
C PRO A 35 -4.02 12.01 -1.56
N LYS A 36 -4.00 13.28 -1.99
CA LYS A 36 -5.19 13.95 -2.56
C LYS A 36 -5.47 13.50 -3.99
N GLN A 37 -4.43 13.09 -4.72
CA GLN A 37 -4.49 12.77 -6.14
C GLN A 37 -4.75 11.28 -6.40
N TYR A 38 -4.40 10.41 -5.46
CA TYR A 38 -4.55 8.96 -5.61
C TYR A 38 -5.37 8.35 -4.47
N CYS A 39 -6.34 7.53 -4.84
CA CYS A 39 -6.99 6.61 -3.91
C CYS A 39 -6.34 5.23 -4.04
N VAL A 40 -5.90 4.65 -2.92
CA VAL A 40 -5.27 3.32 -2.89
C VAL A 40 -6.16 2.36 -2.11
N ARG A 41 -6.56 1.25 -2.73
CA ARG A 41 -7.49 0.27 -2.15
C ARG A 41 -7.08 -1.19 -2.44
N PRO A 42 -6.83 -2.01 -1.42
CA PRO A 42 -6.57 -1.63 -0.03
C PRO A 42 -5.24 -0.86 0.10
N ASN A 43 -5.18 0.13 1.00
CA ASN A 43 -3.93 0.83 1.31
C ASN A 43 -3.05 0.07 2.31
N SER A 44 -3.60 -0.92 2.99
CA SER A 44 -2.90 -1.77 3.95
C SER A 44 -3.64 -3.09 4.08
N GLY A 45 -2.93 -4.13 4.48
CA GLY A 45 -3.50 -5.46 4.61
C GLY A 45 -2.51 -6.47 5.15
N ARG A 46 -2.98 -7.70 5.32
CA ARG A 46 -2.18 -8.86 5.70
C ARG A 46 -2.12 -9.83 4.54
N ILE A 47 -0.98 -10.49 4.33
CA ILE A 47 -0.77 -11.48 3.27
C ILE A 47 -0.18 -12.73 3.91
N ALA A 48 -0.88 -13.84 3.73
CA ALA A 48 -0.44 -15.16 4.18
C ALA A 48 0.88 -15.58 3.48
N PRO A 49 1.59 -16.59 4.00
CA PRO A 49 2.75 -17.14 3.32
C PRO A 49 2.39 -17.64 1.90
N GLY A 50 3.21 -17.29 0.91
CA GLY A 50 2.98 -17.59 -0.50
C GLY A 50 1.84 -16.82 -1.16
N GLY A 51 1.10 -15.99 -0.40
CA GLY A 51 -0.06 -15.27 -0.89
C GLY A 51 0.27 -14.00 -1.67
N SER A 52 -0.75 -13.43 -2.28
CA SER A 52 -0.69 -12.11 -2.93
C SER A 52 -1.95 -11.30 -2.62
N CYS A 53 -1.84 -9.98 -2.79
CA CYS A 53 -2.93 -9.04 -2.66
C CYS A 53 -2.87 -8.05 -3.82
N GLU A 54 -4.02 -7.85 -4.49
CA GLU A 54 -4.17 -6.82 -5.50
C GLU A 54 -4.50 -5.47 -4.84
N VAL A 55 -3.65 -4.49 -5.11
CA VAL A 55 -3.82 -3.11 -4.68
C VAL A 55 -4.22 -2.27 -5.89
N GLN A 56 -5.40 -1.68 -5.83
CA GLN A 56 -5.89 -0.75 -6.83
C GLN A 56 -5.41 0.65 -6.51
N VAL A 57 -4.78 1.30 -7.48
CA VAL A 57 -4.38 2.70 -7.43
C VAL A 57 -5.23 3.48 -8.43
N LEU A 58 -6.06 4.37 -7.92
CA LEU A 58 -6.98 5.18 -8.70
C LEU A 58 -6.50 6.63 -8.71
N LEU A 59 -6.06 7.10 -9.87
CA LEU A 59 -5.79 8.51 -10.12
C LEU A 59 -7.14 9.25 -10.17
N GLN A 60 -7.32 10.23 -9.29
CA GLN A 60 -8.53 11.06 -9.28
C GLN A 60 -8.58 11.96 -10.50
N ALA A 61 -9.79 12.25 -10.97
CA ALA A 61 -10.03 13.16 -12.08
C ALA A 61 -9.44 14.55 -11.77
N MET A 62 -8.61 15.04 -12.67
CA MET A 62 -8.10 16.41 -12.67
C MET A 62 -9.12 17.33 -13.35
N ARG A 63 -9.09 18.63 -13.01
CA ARG A 63 -9.92 19.63 -13.68
C ARG A 63 -9.58 19.79 -15.16
N GLU A 64 -8.29 19.77 -15.45
CA GLU A 64 -7.74 19.85 -16.79
C GLU A 64 -6.58 18.87 -16.91
N ASP A 65 -6.33 18.46 -18.15
CA ASP A 65 -5.22 17.59 -18.46
C ASP A 65 -3.90 18.39 -18.34
N PRO A 66 -2.89 17.93 -17.57
CA PRO A 66 -1.60 18.59 -17.49
C PRO A 66 -0.97 18.73 -18.88
N PRO A 67 -0.04 19.67 -19.08
CA PRO A 67 0.71 19.82 -20.32
C PRO A 67 1.36 18.50 -20.80
N ALA A 68 1.61 18.37 -22.11
CA ALA A 68 2.16 17.15 -22.71
C ALA A 68 3.59 16.83 -22.21
N ASP A 69 4.35 17.85 -21.83
CA ASP A 69 5.69 17.75 -21.26
C ASP A 69 5.70 17.56 -19.73
N PHE A 70 4.52 17.53 -19.09
CA PHE A 70 4.42 17.32 -17.65
C PHE A 70 4.97 15.95 -17.26
N LYS A 71 5.99 15.96 -16.41
CA LYS A 71 6.57 14.76 -15.81
C LYS A 71 6.02 14.55 -14.42
N CYS A 72 5.23 13.49 -14.26
CA CYS A 72 4.74 13.07 -12.94
C CYS A 72 5.93 12.73 -12.02
N LYS A 73 5.93 13.31 -10.81
CA LYS A 73 6.94 13.07 -9.77
C LYS A 73 6.39 12.30 -8.57
N ASP A 74 5.15 11.85 -8.65
CA ASP A 74 4.47 11.17 -7.56
C ASP A 74 5.10 9.80 -7.32
N LYS A 75 5.25 9.46 -6.04
CA LYS A 75 5.89 8.21 -5.62
C LYS A 75 4.95 7.42 -4.75
N PHE A 76 5.03 6.10 -4.90
CA PHE A 76 4.40 5.13 -4.02
C PHE A 76 5.48 4.36 -3.28
N LEU A 77 5.26 4.16 -1.99
CA LEU A 77 6.11 3.35 -1.13
C LEU A 77 5.29 2.20 -0.57
N VAL A 78 5.69 0.97 -0.90
CA VAL A 78 5.15 -0.23 -0.27
C VAL A 78 6.09 -0.63 0.86
N GLN A 79 5.61 -0.59 2.09
CA GLN A 79 6.32 -1.11 3.26
C GLN A 79 5.69 -2.44 3.68
N SER A 80 6.50 -3.36 4.16
CA SER A 80 6.02 -4.59 4.77
C SER A 80 6.77 -4.89 6.07
N ILE A 81 6.09 -5.58 6.98
CA ILE A 81 6.65 -6.12 8.22
C ILE A 81 6.22 -7.58 8.35
N LYS A 82 7.07 -8.39 8.97
CA LYS A 82 6.68 -9.73 9.40
C LYS A 82 5.66 -9.60 10.53
N VAL A 83 4.63 -10.43 10.52
CA VAL A 83 3.67 -10.48 11.63
C VAL A 83 3.61 -11.88 12.21
N PRO A 84 3.34 -12.01 13.52
CA PRO A 84 3.03 -13.31 14.13
C PRO A 84 1.76 -13.94 13.52
N ARG A 85 1.67 -15.28 13.56
CA ARG A 85 0.55 -16.02 12.96
C ARG A 85 -0.78 -15.77 13.66
N ASP A 86 -0.78 -15.60 14.99
CA ASP A 86 -1.96 -15.23 15.79
C ASP A 86 -2.61 -13.95 15.26
N VAL A 87 -1.81 -13.01 14.75
CA VAL A 87 -2.33 -11.76 14.18
C VAL A 87 -3.13 -11.98 12.90
N MET A 88 -3.01 -13.13 12.23
CA MET A 88 -3.81 -13.44 11.04
C MET A 88 -5.27 -13.75 11.38
N ASP A 89 -5.51 -14.28 12.57
CA ASP A 89 -6.84 -14.73 13.01
C ASP A 89 -7.61 -13.64 13.78
N LEU A 90 -6.94 -12.54 14.14
CA LEU A 90 -7.56 -11.40 14.80
C LEU A 90 -8.41 -10.58 13.83
N GLU A 91 -9.49 -10.00 14.34
CA GLU A 91 -10.38 -9.06 13.65
C GLU A 91 -10.71 -7.84 14.52
N GLY A 92 -11.40 -6.86 13.94
CA GLY A 92 -11.88 -5.67 14.65
C GLY A 92 -10.79 -4.83 15.33
N ASP A 93 -11.11 -4.28 16.49
CA ASP A 93 -10.25 -3.35 17.22
C ASP A 93 -8.97 -4.00 17.75
N GLU A 94 -9.03 -5.28 18.11
CA GLU A 94 -7.89 -6.03 18.62
C GLU A 94 -6.79 -6.16 17.56
N LEU A 95 -7.19 -6.51 16.33
CA LEU A 95 -6.29 -6.51 15.18
C LEU A 95 -5.66 -5.13 14.97
N GLY A 96 -6.47 -4.07 15.03
CA GLY A 96 -6.02 -2.69 14.84
C GLY A 96 -4.91 -2.32 15.83
N ARG A 97 -5.13 -2.60 17.12
CA ARG A 97 -4.15 -2.35 18.19
C ARG A 97 -2.88 -3.17 17.98
N ARG A 98 -3.00 -4.47 17.70
CA ARG A 98 -1.85 -5.36 17.56
C ARG A 98 -0.97 -4.98 16.37
N LEU A 99 -1.58 -4.60 15.24
CA LEU A 99 -0.83 -4.08 14.09
C LEU A 99 -0.16 -2.75 14.42
N ALA A 100 -0.82 -1.84 15.15
CA ALA A 100 -0.21 -0.57 15.56
C ALA A 100 1.07 -0.79 16.38
N ASP A 101 1.03 -1.69 17.36
CA ASP A 101 2.19 -2.06 18.19
C ASP A 101 3.34 -2.63 17.33
N LEU A 102 3.04 -3.55 16.41
CA LEU A 102 4.05 -4.16 15.53
C LEU A 102 4.70 -3.13 14.59
N TRP A 103 3.92 -2.19 14.06
CA TRP A 103 4.46 -1.10 13.25
C TRP A 103 5.34 -0.16 14.08
N ALA A 104 4.97 0.16 15.32
CA ALA A 104 5.79 0.97 16.21
C ALA A 104 7.15 0.30 16.51
N GLN A 105 7.13 -1.01 16.78
CA GLN A 105 8.35 -1.80 16.99
C GLN A 105 9.24 -1.83 15.76
N ALA A 106 8.66 -2.06 14.57
CA ALA A 106 9.43 -2.10 13.32
C ALA A 106 10.12 -0.77 13.01
N GLU A 107 9.46 0.36 13.28
CA GLU A 107 10.05 1.70 13.10
C GLU A 107 11.15 2.00 14.14
N ALA A 108 11.05 1.45 15.36
CA ALA A 108 12.10 1.58 16.37
C ALA A 108 13.39 0.86 15.96
N VAL A 109 13.29 -0.37 15.44
CA VAL A 109 14.44 -1.15 14.94
C VAL A 109 15.16 -0.42 13.80
N LYS A 110 14.40 0.29 12.96
CA LYS A 110 14.94 1.04 11.82
C LYS A 110 15.75 2.28 12.23
N LYS A 111 15.52 2.83 13.43
CA LYS A 111 16.27 3.97 13.97
C LYS A 111 17.57 3.57 14.67
N SER A 112 17.69 2.31 15.08
CA SER A 112 18.86 1.76 15.76
C SER A 112 19.86 1.07 14.83
N ALA A 113 19.58 1.06 13.52
CA ALA A 113 20.38 0.41 12.48
C ALA A 113 21.07 1.41 11.55
#